data_AF-A0A2K8KWL5-F1
#
_entry.id   AF-A0A2K8KWL5-F1
#
_cell.length_a   1.000
_cell.length_b   1.000
_cell.length_c   1.000
_cell.angle_alpha   90.00
_cell.angle_beta   90.00
_cell.angle_gamma   90.00
#
_symmetry.space_group_name_H-M   'P 1'
#
loop_
_entity.id
_entity.type
_entity.pdbx_description
1 polymer ?
#
loop_
_entity_poly.entity_id
_entity_poly.type
_entity_poly.pdbx_seq_one_letter_code
_entity_poly.pdbx_strand_id
1 'polypeptide(L)'
;MNILIIGASRGIGLELVKQAIDAGHHVTALMRDKSVFDGHPHKRLKVRQGDIMNRNIVEGACVGQDAVCITVGMVPTSKPIKLFSDGTRNVLGGMEKAGVKRLLAVTGIGAGDSEGHGGFFYDKVTRPVLLKYVYDDKNRQEELIRLSDRDWTIIRPALLTRTVSTGKYRVLTDLTGIKAGKISRADVAHFMLAELEDPQYIHQTPLLTY
;
A
#
# COMPACT_ATOMS: atom_id res chain seq x y z
N MET A 1 9.88 7.98 -13.74
CA MET A 1 9.48 6.55 -13.79
C MET A 1 7.99 6.40 -14.10
N ASN A 2 7.61 5.21 -14.57
CA ASN A 2 6.26 4.70 -14.75
C ASN A 2 5.85 3.90 -13.50
N ILE A 3 4.81 4.35 -12.79
CA ILE A 3 4.38 3.76 -11.52
C ILE A 3 2.96 3.23 -11.65
N LEU A 4 2.76 1.94 -11.35
CA LEU A 4 1.42 1.38 -11.18
C LEU A 4 0.96 1.54 -9.73
N ILE A 5 -0.15 2.24 -9.51
CA ILE A 5 -0.77 2.40 -8.20
C ILE A 5 -2.11 1.66 -8.18
N ILE A 6 -2.20 0.60 -7.38
CA ILE A 6 -3.40 -0.24 -7.25
C ILE A 6 -4.16 0.14 -5.99
N GLY A 7 -5.45 0.46 -6.12
CA GLY A 7 -6.23 1.06 -5.03
C GLY A 7 -6.15 2.59 -5.04
N ALA A 8 -6.05 3.18 -6.24
CA ALA A 8 -5.75 4.60 -6.45
C ALA A 8 -6.94 5.57 -6.28
N SER A 9 -8.17 5.08 -6.03
CA SER A 9 -9.36 5.97 -6.03
C SER A 9 -9.57 6.77 -4.74
N ARG A 10 -8.88 6.43 -3.64
CA ARG A 10 -9.05 7.11 -2.35
C ARG A 10 -7.84 6.91 -1.44
N GLY A 11 -7.82 7.66 -0.35
CA GLY A 11 -6.88 7.47 0.75
C GLY A 11 -5.42 7.58 0.30
N ILE A 12 -4.57 6.66 0.74
CA ILE A 12 -3.13 6.69 0.44
C ILE A 12 -2.88 6.61 -1.08
N GLY A 13 -3.59 5.74 -1.79
CA GLY A 13 -3.42 5.59 -3.24
C GLY A 13 -3.74 6.87 -4.00
N LEU A 14 -4.80 7.58 -3.63
CA LEU A 14 -5.15 8.85 -4.26
C LEU A 14 -4.12 9.95 -3.95
N GLU A 15 -3.63 10.02 -2.71
CA GLU A 15 -2.57 10.96 -2.35
C GLU A 15 -1.27 10.65 -3.09
N LEU A 16 -0.92 9.36 -3.25
CA LEU A 16 0.27 8.94 -3.99
C LEU A 16 0.17 9.27 -5.48
N VAL A 17 -1.01 9.10 -6.11
CA VAL A 17 -1.23 9.51 -7.51
C VAL A 17 -0.93 11.01 -7.68
N LYS A 18 -1.49 11.86 -6.82
CA LYS A 18 -1.30 13.32 -6.90
C LYS A 18 0.18 13.67 -6.74
N GLN A 19 0.80 13.20 -5.66
CA GLN A 19 2.20 13.52 -5.36
C GLN A 19 3.16 13.00 -6.43
N ALA A 20 2.94 11.79 -6.96
CA ALA A 20 3.78 11.25 -8.02
C ALA A 20 3.65 12.04 -9.34
N ILE A 21 2.45 12.51 -9.69
CA ILE A 21 2.23 13.35 -10.87
C ILE A 21 2.92 14.71 -10.72
N ASP A 22 2.82 15.30 -9.53
CA ASP A 22 3.43 16.59 -9.19
C ASP A 22 4.97 16.50 -9.22
N ALA A 23 5.54 15.39 -8.74
CA ALA A 23 6.96 15.07 -8.86
C ALA A 23 7.42 14.68 -10.27
N GLY A 24 6.50 14.60 -11.24
CA GLY A 24 6.84 14.42 -12.66
C GLY A 24 6.83 12.97 -13.16
N HIS A 25 6.40 12.01 -12.34
CA HIS A 25 6.26 10.61 -12.75
C HIS A 25 5.03 10.37 -13.62
N HIS A 26 5.06 9.29 -14.41
CA HIS A 26 3.88 8.80 -15.12
C HIS A 26 3.20 7.74 -14.25
N VAL A 27 1.90 7.90 -14.03
CA VAL A 27 1.12 7.06 -13.13
C VAL A 27 0.10 6.28 -13.93
N THR A 28 0.12 4.95 -13.79
CA THR A 28 -1.03 4.09 -14.12
C THR A 28 -1.84 3.87 -12.85
N ALA A 29 -3.04 4.42 -12.77
CA ALA A 29 -3.91 4.32 -11.61
C ALA A 29 -4.95 3.21 -11.82
N LEU A 30 -4.82 2.08 -11.12
CA LEU A 30 -5.77 0.96 -11.17
C LEU A 30 -6.79 1.06 -10.04
N MET A 31 -8.07 1.18 -10.42
CA MET A 31 -9.18 1.31 -9.48
C MET A 31 -10.51 0.80 -10.06
N ARG A 32 -11.44 0.42 -9.18
CA ARG A 32 -12.77 -0.08 -9.60
C ARG A 32 -13.70 1.03 -10.05
N ASP A 33 -13.73 2.10 -9.28
CA ASP A 33 -14.51 3.32 -9.53
C ASP A 33 -13.54 4.44 -9.90
N LYS A 34 -13.69 4.95 -11.12
CA LYS A 34 -12.83 5.97 -11.73
C LYS A 34 -13.39 7.39 -11.61
N SER A 35 -14.56 7.57 -10.99
CA SER A 35 -15.28 8.85 -10.92
C SER A 35 -14.45 9.98 -10.34
N VAL A 36 -13.52 9.67 -9.44
CA VAL A 36 -12.59 10.66 -8.85
C VAL A 36 -11.69 11.35 -9.88
N PHE A 37 -11.49 10.78 -11.07
CA PHE A 37 -10.70 11.36 -12.16
C PHE A 37 -11.55 11.75 -13.39
N ASP A 38 -12.87 11.59 -13.33
CA ASP A 38 -13.74 12.02 -14.42
C ASP A 38 -13.64 13.55 -14.58
N GLY A 39 -13.45 14.02 -15.81
CA GLY A 39 -13.27 15.46 -16.11
C GLY A 39 -11.90 16.04 -15.73
N HIS A 40 -10.96 15.24 -15.21
CA HIS A 40 -9.64 15.70 -14.77
C HIS A 40 -8.50 14.95 -15.50
N PRO A 41 -8.44 15.00 -16.85
CA PRO A 41 -7.37 14.34 -17.58
C PRO A 41 -6.02 14.98 -17.26
N HIS A 42 -4.98 14.16 -17.14
CA HIS A 42 -3.61 14.63 -16.96
C HIS A 42 -2.67 13.85 -17.86
N LYS A 43 -1.73 14.54 -18.54
CA LYS A 43 -0.81 13.92 -19.52
C LYS A 43 0.06 12.79 -18.94
N ARG A 44 0.29 12.83 -17.63
CA ARG A 44 1.05 11.83 -16.87
C ARG A 44 0.17 10.81 -16.14
N LEU A 45 -1.14 10.81 -16.35
CA LEU A 45 -2.07 9.90 -15.69
C LEU A 45 -2.78 8.99 -16.70
N LYS A 46 -2.62 7.69 -16.53
CA LYS A 46 -3.41 6.67 -17.21
C LYS A 46 -4.34 6.00 -16.20
N VAL A 47 -5.64 6.25 -16.31
CA VAL A 47 -6.64 5.59 -15.47
C VAL A 47 -6.98 4.23 -16.07
N ARG A 48 -6.87 3.17 -15.28
CA ARG A 48 -7.29 1.81 -15.66
C ARG A 48 -8.40 1.35 -14.73
N GLN A 49 -9.57 1.09 -15.29
CA GLN A 49 -10.66 0.53 -14.52
C GLN A 49 -10.45 -0.97 -14.31
N GLY A 50 -10.58 -1.43 -13.07
CA GLY A 50 -10.51 -2.86 -12.75
C GLY A 50 -10.32 -3.19 -11.28
N ASP A 51 -10.31 -4.48 -11.00
CA ASP A 51 -10.17 -5.06 -9.66
C ASP A 51 -8.83 -5.80 -9.53
N ILE A 52 -8.16 -5.68 -8.37
CA ILE A 52 -6.92 -6.41 -8.07
C ILE A 52 -7.12 -7.93 -8.10
N MET A 53 -8.35 -8.39 -7.88
CA MET A 53 -8.72 -9.82 -7.97
C MET A 53 -8.78 -10.33 -9.41
N ASN A 54 -8.80 -9.45 -10.42
CA ASN A 54 -8.78 -9.85 -11.82
C ASN A 54 -7.33 -9.94 -12.32
N ARG A 55 -6.82 -11.17 -12.39
CA ARG A 55 -5.46 -11.49 -12.85
C ARG A 55 -5.09 -10.82 -14.17
N ASN A 56 -5.92 -10.96 -15.21
CA ASN A 56 -5.60 -10.42 -16.54
C ASN A 56 -5.49 -8.89 -16.54
N ILE A 57 -6.34 -8.22 -15.76
CA ILE A 57 -6.27 -6.76 -15.60
C ILE A 57 -4.96 -6.37 -14.92
N VAL A 58 -4.59 -7.04 -13.83
CA VAL A 58 -3.36 -6.76 -13.08
C VAL A 58 -2.13 -7.03 -13.93
N GLU A 59 -2.04 -8.19 -14.58
CA GLU A 59 -0.91 -8.56 -15.44
C GLU A 59 -0.68 -7.52 -16.54
N GLY A 60 -1.76 -7.14 -17.26
CA GLY A 60 -1.64 -6.12 -18.29
C GLY A 60 -1.31 -4.73 -17.73
N ALA A 61 -1.55 -4.45 -16.44
CA ALA A 61 -1.25 -3.17 -15.81
C ALA A 61 0.23 -3.07 -15.40
N CYS A 62 0.89 -4.21 -15.14
CA CYS A 62 2.31 -4.27 -14.80
C CYS A 62 3.23 -4.00 -16.00
N VAL A 63 2.74 -4.15 -17.25
CA VAL A 63 3.55 -3.94 -18.45
C VAL A 63 4.07 -2.50 -18.55
N GLY A 64 5.39 -2.37 -18.74
CA GLY A 64 6.07 -1.08 -18.94
C GLY A 64 6.19 -0.21 -17.68
N GLN A 65 5.93 -0.78 -16.50
CA GLN A 65 6.06 -0.09 -15.22
C GLN A 65 7.45 -0.32 -14.64
N ASP A 66 7.99 0.69 -13.97
CA ASP A 66 9.26 0.57 -13.23
C ASP A 66 9.00 0.06 -11.79
N ALA A 67 7.83 0.37 -11.23
CA ALA A 67 7.43 -0.02 -9.89
C ALA A 67 5.92 -0.26 -9.75
N VAL A 68 5.54 -1.10 -8.79
CA VAL A 68 4.14 -1.34 -8.41
C VAL A 68 3.90 -0.99 -6.95
N CYS A 69 2.81 -0.27 -6.68
CA CYS A 69 2.34 0.11 -5.36
C CYS A 69 0.97 -0.53 -5.07
N ILE A 70 0.88 -1.32 -4.00
CA ILE A 70 -0.39 -1.87 -3.49
C ILE A 70 -0.87 -0.98 -2.33
N THR A 71 -1.89 -0.16 -2.58
CA THR A 71 -2.53 0.71 -1.58
C THR A 71 -3.98 0.31 -1.33
N VAL A 72 -4.33 -0.94 -1.62
CA VAL A 72 -5.68 -1.47 -1.44
C VAL A 72 -6.06 -1.44 0.03
N GLY A 73 -7.27 -0.98 0.31
CA GLY A 73 -7.87 -1.00 1.63
C GLY A 73 -9.34 -1.37 1.54
N MET A 74 -9.91 -1.80 2.66
CA MET A 74 -11.32 -2.12 2.74
C MET A 74 -11.91 -1.69 4.08
N VAL A 75 -13.24 -1.62 4.12
CA VAL A 75 -13.98 -1.46 5.37
C VAL A 75 -13.85 -2.75 6.18
N PRO A 76 -13.70 -2.68 7.52
CA PRO A 76 -13.70 -3.85 8.40
C PRO A 76 -14.87 -4.81 8.12
N THR A 77 -14.64 -6.10 8.31
CA THR A 77 -15.64 -7.15 8.06
C THR A 77 -15.51 -8.28 9.08
N SER A 78 -16.64 -8.89 9.42
CA SER A 78 -16.75 -10.05 10.30
C SER A 78 -16.65 -11.39 9.56
N LYS A 79 -16.30 -11.38 8.27
CA LYS A 79 -16.14 -12.59 7.45
C LYS A 79 -14.69 -12.78 7.00
N PRO A 80 -14.20 -14.03 6.87
CA PRO A 80 -12.94 -14.31 6.20
C PRO A 80 -12.88 -13.67 4.81
N ILE A 81 -11.71 -13.18 4.43
CA ILE A 81 -11.43 -12.58 3.14
C ILE A 81 -10.12 -13.12 2.56
N LYS A 82 -9.93 -12.92 1.26
CA LYS A 82 -8.67 -13.19 0.54
C LYS A 82 -8.24 -12.03 -0.36
N LEU A 83 -8.81 -10.85 -0.15
CA LEU A 83 -8.60 -9.68 -1.01
C LEU A 83 -7.12 -9.28 -1.08
N PHE A 84 -6.44 -9.26 0.06
CA PHE A 84 -5.06 -8.83 0.15
C PHE A 84 -4.12 -9.94 -0.33
N SER A 85 -4.33 -11.18 0.09
CA SER A 85 -3.45 -12.29 -0.31
C SER A 85 -3.57 -12.64 -1.79
N ASP A 86 -4.79 -12.84 -2.29
CA ASP A 86 -5.00 -13.27 -3.68
C ASP A 86 -4.76 -12.11 -4.65
N GLY A 87 -5.12 -10.89 -4.26
CA GLY A 87 -4.76 -9.69 -5.00
C GLY A 87 -3.24 -9.52 -5.12
N THR A 88 -2.50 -9.73 -4.03
CA THR A 88 -1.03 -9.69 -4.06
C THR A 88 -0.43 -10.80 -4.93
N ARG A 89 -1.01 -12.01 -4.91
CA ARG A 89 -0.59 -13.10 -5.81
C ARG A 89 -0.72 -12.72 -7.28
N ASN A 90 -1.83 -12.06 -7.65
CA ASN A 90 -2.01 -11.55 -9.01
C ASN A 90 -0.97 -10.49 -9.36
N VAL A 91 -0.65 -9.59 -8.42
CA VAL A 91 0.37 -8.56 -8.61
C VAL A 91 1.75 -9.17 -8.79
N LEU A 92 2.16 -10.10 -7.93
CA LEU A 92 3.46 -10.77 -8.03
C LEU A 92 3.60 -11.51 -9.37
N GLY A 93 2.57 -12.25 -9.79
CA GLY A 93 2.58 -12.93 -11.09
C GLY A 93 2.61 -11.96 -12.29
N GLY A 94 1.94 -10.81 -12.17
CA GLY A 94 2.00 -9.75 -13.18
C GLY A 94 3.36 -9.08 -13.26
N MET A 95 3.97 -8.79 -12.11
CA MET A 95 5.31 -8.24 -12.00
C MET A 95 6.36 -9.21 -12.56
N GLU A 96 6.23 -10.50 -12.29
CA GLU A 96 7.09 -11.55 -12.83
C GLU A 96 7.07 -11.54 -14.36
N LYS A 97 5.87 -11.63 -14.96
CA LYS A 97 5.70 -11.61 -16.42
C LYS A 97 6.20 -10.32 -17.08
N ALA A 98 6.05 -9.18 -16.41
CA ALA A 98 6.45 -7.88 -16.92
C ALA A 98 7.91 -7.51 -16.60
N GLY A 99 8.65 -8.34 -15.84
CA GLY A 99 10.02 -8.07 -15.44
C GLY A 99 10.18 -6.95 -14.40
N VAL A 100 9.10 -6.57 -13.69
CA VAL A 100 9.13 -5.48 -12.70
C VAL A 100 9.65 -6.01 -11.36
N LYS A 101 10.66 -5.34 -10.79
CA LYS A 101 11.28 -5.76 -9.53
C LYS A 101 10.80 -4.99 -8.30
N ARG A 102 10.57 -3.67 -8.41
CA ARG A 102 10.24 -2.81 -7.28
C ARG A 102 8.77 -2.93 -6.84
N LEU A 103 8.53 -3.29 -5.58
CA LEU A 103 7.20 -3.41 -4.97
C LEU A 103 7.11 -2.58 -3.69
N LEU A 104 6.13 -1.70 -3.58
CA LEU A 104 5.72 -1.12 -2.29
C LEU A 104 4.31 -1.62 -1.95
N ALA A 105 4.12 -2.09 -0.72
CA ALA A 105 2.81 -2.56 -0.27
C ALA A 105 2.44 -1.94 1.07
N VAL A 106 1.23 -1.38 1.17
CA VAL A 106 0.70 -0.86 2.43
C VAL A 106 -0.12 -1.94 3.12
N THR A 107 0.26 -2.30 4.34
CA THR A 107 -0.54 -3.18 5.22
C THR A 107 -1.11 -2.38 6.38
N GLY A 108 -0.41 -2.29 7.51
CA GLY A 108 -0.83 -1.55 8.69
C GLY A 108 -0.23 -2.10 9.98
N ILE A 109 -0.18 -1.27 11.02
CA ILE A 109 0.23 -1.70 12.35
C ILE A 109 -0.65 -2.85 12.87
N GLY A 110 -0.02 -3.91 13.37
CA GLY A 110 -0.68 -5.14 13.81
C GLY A 110 -0.64 -6.29 12.80
N ALA A 111 0.00 -6.09 11.64
CA ALA A 111 0.33 -7.14 10.68
C ALA A 111 1.74 -7.68 10.93
N GLY A 112 1.93 -8.98 10.69
CA GLY A 112 3.19 -9.68 10.92
C GLY A 112 3.74 -9.48 12.34
N ASP A 113 5.04 -9.24 12.43
CA ASP A 113 5.79 -8.95 13.66
C ASP A 113 5.47 -7.58 14.29
N SER A 114 4.57 -6.78 13.72
CA SER A 114 4.06 -5.57 14.37
C SER A 114 2.83 -5.80 15.27
N GLU A 115 2.37 -7.05 15.40
CA GLU A 115 1.35 -7.42 16.38
C GLU A 115 1.74 -6.99 17.80
N GLY A 116 0.79 -6.42 18.57
CA GLY A 116 1.04 -5.96 19.94
C GLY A 116 1.62 -4.55 20.09
N HIS A 117 1.87 -3.85 18.97
CA HIS A 117 2.46 -2.51 18.96
C HIS A 117 1.44 -1.40 18.63
N GLY A 118 0.15 -1.74 18.47
CA GLY A 118 -0.92 -0.76 18.20
C GLY A 118 -1.47 -0.07 19.46
N GLY A 119 -1.06 -0.52 20.64
CA GLY A 119 -1.52 -0.01 21.93
C GLY A 119 -2.67 -0.84 22.49
N PHE A 120 -2.84 -0.80 23.82
CA PHE A 120 -3.70 -1.75 24.55
C PHE A 120 -5.11 -1.88 23.97
N PHE A 121 -5.80 -0.76 23.75
CA PHE A 121 -7.18 -0.78 23.23
C PHE A 121 -7.26 -1.32 21.80
N TYR A 122 -6.27 -1.00 20.96
CA TYR A 122 -6.22 -1.52 19.61
C TYR A 122 -5.96 -3.03 19.61
N ASP A 123 -4.93 -3.47 20.33
CA ASP A 123 -4.46 -4.86 20.31
C ASP A 123 -5.43 -5.82 21.02
N LYS A 124 -6.10 -5.38 22.09
CA LYS A 124 -7.00 -6.23 22.88
C LYS A 124 -8.47 -6.15 22.48
N VAL A 125 -8.89 -5.09 21.79
CA VAL A 125 -10.30 -4.86 21.46
C VAL A 125 -10.50 -4.69 19.97
N THR A 126 -9.94 -3.63 19.38
CA THR A 126 -10.22 -3.26 17.99
C THR A 126 -9.79 -4.34 17.01
N ARG A 127 -8.54 -4.82 17.14
CA ARG A 127 -7.98 -5.84 16.25
C ARG A 127 -8.73 -7.17 16.34
N PRO A 128 -8.87 -7.83 17.50
CA PRO A 128 -9.51 -9.14 17.58
C PRO A 128 -10.99 -9.13 17.22
N VAL A 129 -11.71 -8.03 17.49
CA VAL A 129 -13.17 -7.96 17.29
C VAL A 129 -13.55 -7.46 15.89
N LEU A 130 -12.86 -6.44 15.38
CA LEU A 130 -13.26 -5.76 14.14
C LEU A 130 -12.33 -6.03 12.96
N LEU A 131 -11.05 -6.28 13.22
CA LEU A 131 -10.03 -6.34 12.17
C LEU A 131 -9.40 -7.72 12.01
N LYS A 132 -9.85 -8.74 12.76
CA LYS A 132 -9.25 -10.08 12.76
C LYS A 132 -9.06 -10.63 11.35
N TYR A 133 -10.14 -10.76 10.58
CA TYR A 133 -10.06 -11.34 9.23
C TYR A 133 -9.27 -10.47 8.25
N VAL A 134 -9.27 -9.15 8.44
CA VAL A 134 -8.47 -8.22 7.65
C VAL A 134 -6.97 -8.44 7.92
N TYR A 135 -6.57 -8.56 9.19
CA TYR A 135 -5.17 -8.78 9.55
C TYR A 135 -4.70 -10.20 9.30
N ASP A 136 -5.56 -11.21 9.46
CA ASP A 136 -5.24 -12.59 9.07
C ASP A 136 -4.89 -12.65 7.56
N ASP A 137 -5.58 -11.87 6.73
CA ASP A 137 -5.30 -11.80 5.29
C ASP A 137 -4.10 -10.91 4.94
N LYS A 138 -3.89 -9.81 5.66
CA LYS A 138 -2.67 -9.01 5.54
C LYS A 138 -1.42 -9.80 5.94
N ASN A 139 -1.50 -10.66 6.96
CA ASN A 139 -0.39 -11.54 7.34
C ASN A 139 -0.01 -12.48 6.19
N ARG A 140 -1.00 -13.10 5.53
CA ARG A 140 -0.77 -13.90 4.32
C ARG A 140 -0.18 -13.08 3.18
N GLN A 141 -0.65 -11.84 3.00
CA GLN A 141 -0.07 -10.91 2.02
C GLN A 141 1.41 -10.63 2.31
N GLU A 142 1.78 -10.31 3.56
CA GLU A 142 3.17 -10.03 3.92
C GLU A 142 4.06 -11.26 3.72
N GLU A 143 3.59 -12.45 4.08
CA GLU A 143 4.31 -13.70 3.85
C GLU A 143 4.59 -13.93 2.35
N LEU A 144 3.58 -13.77 1.49
CA LEU A 144 3.74 -13.88 0.04
C LEU A 144 4.76 -12.89 -0.52
N ILE A 145 4.75 -11.64 -0.02
CA ILE A 145 5.70 -10.61 -0.45
C ILE A 145 7.10 -10.97 0.00
N ARG A 146 7.28 -11.35 1.28
CA ARG A 146 8.58 -11.72 1.86
C ARG A 146 9.23 -12.92 1.17
N LEU A 147 8.42 -13.88 0.72
CA LEU A 147 8.89 -15.06 -0.01
C LEU A 147 9.15 -14.81 -1.50
N SER A 148 8.79 -13.63 -2.04
CA SER A 148 9.03 -13.29 -3.44
C SER A 148 10.46 -12.83 -3.69
N ASP A 149 10.90 -12.89 -4.94
CA ASP A 149 12.19 -12.38 -5.43
C ASP A 149 12.14 -10.87 -5.79
N ARG A 150 11.17 -10.13 -5.24
CA ARG A 150 10.96 -8.71 -5.50
C ARG A 150 11.79 -7.83 -4.58
N ASP A 151 12.11 -6.63 -5.04
CA ASP A 151 12.70 -5.57 -4.22
C ASP A 151 11.57 -4.86 -3.47
N TRP A 152 11.06 -5.53 -2.43
CA TRP A 152 9.85 -5.12 -1.75
C TRP A 152 10.11 -4.22 -0.54
N THR A 153 9.15 -3.33 -0.24
CA THR A 153 9.06 -2.61 1.04
C THR A 153 7.62 -2.69 1.53
N ILE A 154 7.40 -3.14 2.77
CA ILE A 154 6.05 -3.23 3.34
C ILE A 154 5.85 -2.09 4.34
N ILE A 155 5.01 -1.13 3.98
CA ILE A 155 4.75 0.06 4.79
C ILE A 155 3.61 -0.25 5.76
N ARG A 156 3.88 -0.11 7.06
CA ARG A 156 2.91 -0.34 8.14
C ARG A 156 2.52 0.99 8.78
N PRO A 157 1.56 1.73 8.22
CA PRO A 157 1.12 2.97 8.85
C PRO A 157 0.47 2.70 10.21
N ALA A 158 0.66 3.64 11.15
CA ALA A 158 -0.13 3.77 12.36
C ALA A 158 -1.58 4.20 12.02
N LEU A 159 -2.33 4.73 13.01
CA LEU A 159 -3.72 5.13 12.78
C LEU A 159 -3.84 6.22 11.69
N LEU A 160 -4.53 5.90 10.59
CA LEU A 160 -4.61 6.74 9.40
C LEU A 160 -5.58 7.92 9.55
N THR A 161 -5.05 9.14 9.44
CA THR A 161 -5.80 10.40 9.46
C THR A 161 -5.94 11.02 8.07
N ARG A 162 -6.73 12.10 7.94
CA ARG A 162 -6.95 12.85 6.69
C ARG A 162 -6.35 14.25 6.72
N THR A 163 -5.37 14.48 7.59
CA THR A 163 -4.66 15.76 7.65
C THR A 163 -3.73 15.92 6.45
N VAL A 164 -3.33 17.15 6.18
CA VAL A 164 -2.35 17.47 5.13
C VAL A 164 -0.99 16.81 5.42
N SER A 165 -0.20 16.63 4.37
CA SER A 165 1.19 16.18 4.49
C SER A 165 2.00 17.18 5.30
N THR A 166 2.85 16.68 6.18
CA THR A 166 3.77 17.48 7.00
C THR A 166 5.22 17.26 6.61
N GLY A 167 5.54 16.13 5.98
CA GLY A 167 6.91 15.67 5.73
C GLY A 167 7.68 15.36 7.02
N LYS A 168 7.02 15.36 8.19
CA LYS A 168 7.63 15.22 9.50
C LYS A 168 7.00 14.05 10.24
N TYR A 169 7.60 12.89 10.12
CA TYR A 169 7.19 11.64 10.77
C TYR A 169 8.40 10.76 11.03
N ARG A 170 8.23 9.75 11.87
CA ARG A 170 9.24 8.74 12.16
C ARG A 170 9.04 7.53 11.25
N VAL A 171 10.16 6.98 10.78
CA VAL A 171 10.24 5.71 10.06
C VAL A 171 10.97 4.73 10.97
N LEU A 172 10.25 3.74 11.50
CA LEU A 172 10.77 2.86 12.54
C LEU A 172 10.77 1.40 12.06
N THR A 173 11.92 0.74 12.17
CA THR A 173 12.09 -0.68 11.83
C THR A 173 12.24 -1.56 13.08
N ASP A 174 12.79 -1.00 14.15
CA ASP A 174 12.72 -1.55 15.50
C ASP A 174 11.51 -0.98 16.23
N LEU A 175 10.63 -1.87 16.69
CA LEU A 175 9.40 -1.52 17.40
C LEU A 175 9.53 -1.69 18.92
N THR A 176 10.72 -2.00 19.43
CA THR A 176 10.97 -2.20 20.87
C THR A 176 10.56 -0.97 21.66
N GLY A 177 9.60 -1.13 22.58
CA GLY A 177 9.06 -0.04 23.39
C GLY A 177 8.18 0.97 22.63
N ILE A 178 7.92 0.74 21.34
CA ILE A 178 7.12 1.63 20.50
C ILE A 178 5.63 1.31 20.66
N LYS A 179 4.84 2.37 20.85
CA LYS A 179 3.39 2.35 20.69
C LYS A 179 3.04 3.24 19.50
N ALA A 180 2.44 2.66 18.47
CA ALA A 180 2.07 3.39 17.27
C ALA A 180 1.02 4.46 17.59
N GLY A 181 1.26 5.69 17.10
CA GLY A 181 0.33 6.80 17.24
C GLY A 181 -0.60 6.90 16.04
N LYS A 182 -0.47 8.00 15.32
CA LYS A 182 -1.24 8.30 14.11
C LYS A 182 -0.30 8.76 13.00
N ILE A 183 -0.78 8.70 11.77
CA ILE A 183 -0.07 9.20 10.58
C ILE A 183 -1.10 9.66 9.55
N SER A 184 -0.81 10.72 8.80
CA SER A 184 -1.69 11.14 7.70
C SER A 184 -1.52 10.24 6.49
N ARG A 185 -2.59 10.02 5.74
CA ARG A 185 -2.50 9.30 4.46
C ARG A 185 -1.59 10.01 3.46
N ALA A 186 -1.51 11.34 3.54
CA ALA A 186 -0.65 12.16 2.71
C ALA A 186 0.83 11.96 3.04
N ASP A 187 1.20 11.83 4.31
CA ASP A 187 2.57 11.52 4.75
C ASP A 187 2.97 10.08 4.42
N VAL A 188 2.03 9.12 4.46
CA VAL A 188 2.32 7.76 3.98
C VAL A 188 2.62 7.77 2.47
N ALA A 189 1.83 8.51 1.69
CA ALA A 189 2.09 8.68 0.26
C ALA A 189 3.43 9.41 0.00
N HIS A 190 3.77 10.40 0.81
CA HIS A 190 5.06 11.09 0.76
C HIS A 190 6.22 10.13 1.01
N PHE A 191 6.13 9.28 2.04
CA PHE A 191 7.14 8.25 2.29
C PHE A 191 7.26 7.29 1.11
N MET A 192 6.12 6.80 0.60
CA MET A 192 6.12 5.88 -0.54
C MET A 192 6.78 6.48 -1.78
N LEU A 193 6.55 7.76 -2.05
CA LEU A 193 7.19 8.44 -3.18
C LEU A 193 8.70 8.57 -2.98
N ALA A 194 9.15 9.01 -1.80
CA ALA A 194 10.58 9.09 -1.49
C ALA A 194 11.26 7.72 -1.61
N GLU A 195 10.61 6.67 -1.12
CA GLU A 195 11.10 5.28 -1.16
C GLU A 195 11.05 4.64 -2.57
N LEU A 196 10.32 5.25 -3.51
CA LEU A 196 10.38 4.90 -4.94
C LEU A 196 11.56 5.60 -5.65
N GLU A 197 11.85 6.84 -5.28
CA GLU A 197 12.92 7.65 -5.89
C GLU A 197 14.31 7.27 -5.37
N ASP A 198 14.43 7.03 -4.07
CA ASP A 198 15.65 6.64 -3.38
C ASP A 198 15.34 5.52 -2.37
N PRO A 199 15.43 4.24 -2.80
CA PRO A 199 15.07 3.11 -1.95
C PRO A 199 16.03 2.92 -0.76
N GLN A 200 15.53 3.10 0.46
CA GLN A 200 16.29 2.94 1.71
C GLN A 200 15.81 1.72 2.54
N TYR A 201 14.62 1.19 2.24
CA TYR A 201 13.95 0.16 3.05
C TYR A 201 13.58 -1.08 2.24
N ILE A 202 14.42 -1.46 1.26
CA ILE A 202 14.29 -2.74 0.54
C ILE A 202 14.39 -3.89 1.56
N HIS A 203 13.46 -4.84 1.46
CA HIS A 203 13.26 -6.01 2.32
C HIS A 203 13.00 -5.67 3.80
N GLN A 204 12.45 -4.48 4.06
CA GLN A 204 12.10 -4.02 5.39
C GLN A 204 10.62 -3.66 5.52
N THR A 205 10.15 -3.60 6.78
CA THR A 205 8.74 -3.36 7.10
C THR A 205 8.53 -2.14 8.01
N PRO A 206 8.86 -0.93 7.54
CA PRO A 206 8.85 0.26 8.39
C PRO A 206 7.44 0.62 8.90
N LEU A 207 7.37 0.97 10.18
CA LEU A 207 6.24 1.67 10.80
C LEU A 207 6.34 3.17 10.53
N LEU A 208 5.25 3.76 10.06
CA LEU A 208 5.11 5.21 9.93
C LEU A 208 4.18 5.76 11.02
N THR A 209 4.71 6.65 11.85
CA THR A 209 3.99 7.35 12.92
C THR A 209 4.58 8.74 13.12
N TYR A 210 3.79 9.69 13.62
CA TYR A 210 4.36 10.87 14.27
C TYR A 210 5.09 10.47 15.56
#